data_AF-P83258-F1
#
_entry.id   AF-P83258-F1
#
_cell.length_a   1.000
_cell.length_b   1.000
_cell.length_c   1.000
_cell.angle_alpha   90.00
_cell.angle_beta   90.00
_cell.angle_gamma   90.00
#
_symmetry.space_group_name_H-M   'P 1'
#
loop_
_entity.id
_entity.type
_entity.pdbx_description
1 polymer ?
#
loop_
_entity_poly.entity_id
_entity_poly.type
_entity_poly.pdbx_seq_one_letter_code
_entity_poly.pdbx_strand_id
1 'polypeptide(L)' 'ADCLNEGDWCADWSGPSCCGEMWCSCPGFGKCRCKK' A
#
# COMPACT_ATOMS: atom_id res chain seq x y z
N ALA A 1 -8.31 8.88 7.76
CA ALA A 1 -8.45 8.43 6.36
C ALA A 1 -8.33 6.91 6.39
N ASP A 2 -9.34 6.19 5.91
CA ASP A 2 -9.46 4.73 6.03
C ASP A 2 -8.60 3.95 5.00
N CYS A 3 -7.85 4.66 4.15
CA CYS A 3 -7.04 4.08 3.10
C CYS A 3 -5.73 4.86 2.90
N LEU A 4 -4.77 4.21 2.24
CA LEU A 4 -3.41 4.72 1.99
C LEU A 4 -3.30 5.41 0.63
N ASN A 5 -2.60 6.54 0.56
CA ASN A 5 -2.39 7.29 -0.68
C ASN A 5 -1.19 6.74 -1.46
N GLU A 6 -0.97 7.23 -2.68
CA GLU A 6 0.17 6.81 -3.49
C GLU A 6 1.49 7.12 -2.76
N GLY A 7 2.35 6.10 -2.63
CA GLY A 7 3.63 6.19 -1.93
C GLY A 7 3.57 5.92 -0.42
N ASP A 8 2.38 5.85 0.19
CA ASP A 8 2.23 5.45 1.59
C ASP A 8 2.65 3.98 1.80
N TRP A 9 3.12 3.69 3.01
CA TRP A 9 3.49 2.34 3.42
C TRP A 9 2.24 1.48 3.61
N CYS A 10 2.14 0.41 2.84
CA CYS A 10 1.12 -0.62 2.98
C CYS A 10 1.73 -1.90 3.56
N ALA A 11 0.89 -2.75 4.13
CA ALA A 11 1.29 -4.08 4.57
C ALA A 11 0.43 -5.10 3.81
N ASP A 12 1.08 -6.08 3.20
CA ASP A 12 0.43 -7.08 2.33
C ASP A 12 -0.60 -7.94 3.09
N TRP A 13 -0.39 -8.17 4.39
CA TRP A 13 -1.19 -9.10 5.20
C TRP A 13 -2.00 -8.47 6.34
N SER A 14 -1.74 -7.23 6.74
CA SER A 14 -2.47 -6.55 7.84
C SER A 14 -2.19 -5.05 7.84
N GLY A 15 -3.05 -4.28 7.21
CA GLY A 15 -2.95 -2.83 7.18
C GLY A 15 -4.11 -2.21 6.40
N PRO A 16 -4.23 -0.88 6.44
CA PRO A 16 -5.19 -0.16 5.60
C PRO A 16 -4.90 -0.42 4.12
N SER A 17 -5.97 -0.61 3.33
CA SER A 17 -5.89 -0.80 1.89
C SER A 17 -5.47 0.49 1.20
N CYS A 18 -4.83 0.37 0.03
CA CYS A 18 -4.61 1.52 -0.84
C CYS A 18 -5.94 2.12 -1.31
N CYS A 19 -6.03 3.44 -1.41
CA CYS A 19 -7.27 4.11 -1.83
C CYS A 19 -7.58 3.82 -3.32
N GLY A 20 -8.84 3.56 -3.65
CA GLY A 20 -9.29 3.46 -5.04
C GLY A 20 -8.72 2.25 -5.80
N GLU A 21 -8.21 2.48 -7.01
CA GLU A 21 -7.66 1.46 -7.92
C GLU A 21 -6.19 1.11 -7.63
N MET A 22 -5.64 1.62 -6.53
CA MET A 22 -4.24 1.42 -6.17
C MET A 22 -4.03 0.04 -5.53
N TRP A 23 -2.87 -0.56 -5.76
CA TRP A 23 -2.46 -1.82 -5.14
C TRP A 23 -1.20 -1.64 -4.29
N CYS A 24 -1.08 -2.49 -3.28
CA CYS A 24 0.12 -2.56 -2.46
C CYS A 24 1.23 -3.27 -3.23
N SER A 25 2.28 -2.54 -3.60
CA SER A 25 3.41 -3.07 -4.35
C SER A 25 4.62 -3.24 -3.42
N CYS A 26 5.15 -4.47 -3.34
CA CYS A 26 6.30 -4.83 -2.52
C CYS A 26 7.54 -5.13 -3.39
N PRO A 27 8.25 -4.11 -3.92
CA PRO A 27 9.39 -4.32 -4.81
C PRO A 27 10.63 -4.93 -4.12
N GLY A 28 10.63 -5.10 -2.80
CA GLY A 28 11.72 -5.73 -2.05
C GLY A 28 11.39 -5.92 -0.57
N PHE A 29 12.09 -6.86 0.07
CA PHE A 29 11.86 -7.29 1.46
C PHE A 29 11.66 -6.10 2.43
N GLY A 30 10.45 -5.99 2.97
CA GLY A 30 10.10 -5.13 4.10
C GLY A 30 9.60 -3.72 3.77
N LYS A 31 9.45 -3.37 2.48
CA LYS A 31 9.05 -2.01 2.07
C LYS A 31 7.99 -2.05 0.97
N CYS A 32 6.73 -2.24 1.37
CA CYS A 32 5.58 -2.21 0.46
C CYS A 32 4.92 -0.84 0.42
N ARG A 33 4.59 -0.33 -0.77
CA ARG A 33 3.94 0.97 -0.93
C ARG A 33 2.76 0.90 -1.86
N CYS A 34 1.77 1.75 -1.62
CA CYS A 34 0.66 1.91 -2.53
C CYS A 34 1.11 2.54 -3.84
N LYS A 35 0.72 1.91 -4.94
CA LYS A 35 0.96 2.37 -6.31
C LYS A 35 -0.31 2.21 -7.13
N LYS A 36 -0.51 3.11 -8.09
CA LYS A 36 -1.48 2.93 -9.17
C LYS A 36 -0.92 2.03 -10.27
#